data_AF-A0A9W4NFF6-F1
#
_entry.id   AF-A0A9W4NFF6-F1
#
_cell.length_a   1.000
_cell.length_b   1.000
_cell.length_c   1.000
_cell.angle_alpha   90.00
_cell.angle_beta   90.00
_cell.angle_gamma   90.00
#
_symmetry.space_group_name_H-M   'P 1'
#
loop_
_entity.id
_entity.type
_entity.pdbx_description
1 polymer ?
#
loop_
_entity_poly.entity_id
_entity_poly.type
_entity_poly.pdbx_seq_one_letter_code
_entity_poly.pdbx_strand_id
1 'polypeptide(L)'
;MTETMSSPNADPDETMRLAVERFRTKMKSSYRKFLQDRVNEIEPMGLFTEKEKLEEISFYWSELGREGSSSWNDHVPPEPVRQEREARAVTRLRDVPDVFHQYQDGIVNSMLITEEWREMCLDVVETVCNEAAIRDEEFKDFHIPRIVELGYFLKYAQAVELPNFCGYGICPFEPVGYTGVATYAFPDHPTVLAIPKPDISTSREHLKERMQASIISEDLIIGTVDEDLEVLVGFDTGIGYRQDHQEWCSSYLYCRSDDESETDFQDWAWRIVVFHADGENPTPLYGRKPRFNSIPEFLDWYSTWLDYVDMDEVRDILWNPWGGHDYPLPSDEE
;
A
#
# COMPACT_ATOMS: atom_id res chain seq x y z
N MET A 1 -23.19 -37.16 0.04
CA MET A 1 -22.14 -37.52 1.01
C MET A 1 -20.84 -37.53 0.25
N THR A 2 -20.22 -36.37 0.19
CA THR A 2 -18.93 -36.10 -0.45
C THR A 2 -18.08 -35.54 0.67
N GLU A 3 -17.06 -36.29 1.06
CA GLU A 3 -16.12 -35.91 2.11
C GLU A 3 -15.41 -34.63 1.70
N THR A 4 -15.71 -33.54 2.40
CA THR A 4 -14.93 -32.32 2.36
C THR A 4 -13.56 -32.66 2.94
N MET A 5 -12.54 -32.75 2.09
CA MET A 5 -11.16 -32.74 2.54
C MET A 5 -10.87 -31.35 3.11
N SER A 6 -11.13 -31.21 4.41
CA SER A 6 -10.64 -30.10 5.21
C SER A 6 -9.11 -30.17 5.15
N SER A 7 -8.48 -29.22 4.45
CA SER A 7 -7.04 -29.00 4.55
C SER A 7 -6.67 -28.86 6.03
N PRO A 8 -5.61 -29.53 6.50
CA PRO A 8 -5.23 -29.49 7.90
C PRO A 8 -4.92 -28.04 8.28
N ASN A 9 -5.52 -27.57 9.39
CA ASN A 9 -5.29 -26.27 10.04
C ASN A 9 -3.87 -25.76 9.77
N ALA A 10 -3.73 -24.91 8.75
CA ALA A 10 -2.46 -24.30 8.44
C ALA A 10 -2.15 -23.31 9.57
N ASP A 11 -0.92 -23.34 10.06
CA ASP A 11 -0.45 -22.34 11.03
C ASP A 11 -0.65 -20.94 10.42
N PRO A 12 -1.42 -20.04 11.06
CA PRO A 12 -1.67 -18.70 10.53
C PRO A 12 -0.39 -17.89 10.29
N ASP A 13 0.63 -18.08 11.13
CA ASP A 13 1.94 -17.42 10.96
C ASP A 13 2.63 -17.89 9.67
N GLU A 14 2.66 -19.20 9.46
CA GLU A 14 3.22 -19.82 8.25
C GLU A 14 2.42 -19.43 6.99
N THR A 15 1.09 -19.35 7.12
CA THR A 15 0.20 -18.92 6.03
C THR A 15 0.53 -17.49 5.60
N MET A 16 0.69 -16.58 6.57
CA MET A 16 1.10 -15.20 6.32
C MET A 16 2.50 -15.11 5.71
N ARG A 17 3.47 -15.85 6.27
CA ARG A 17 4.85 -15.91 5.75
C ARG A 17 4.87 -16.29 4.27
N LEU A 18 4.16 -17.37 3.92
CA LEU A 18 4.06 -17.85 2.54
C LEU A 18 3.32 -16.85 1.64
N ALA A 19 2.30 -16.16 2.15
CA ALA A 19 1.60 -15.11 1.39
C ALA A 19 2.52 -13.94 1.06
N VAL A 20 3.28 -13.44 2.04
CA VAL A 20 4.28 -12.37 1.84
C VAL A 20 5.38 -12.81 0.87
N GLU A 21 5.87 -14.06 0.95
CA GLU A 21 6.88 -14.56 0.01
C GLU A 21 6.37 -14.67 -1.43
N ARG A 22 5.12 -15.16 -1.62
CA ARG A 22 4.47 -15.17 -2.94
C ARG A 22 4.29 -13.76 -3.46
N PHE A 23 3.81 -12.85 -2.62
CA PHE A 23 3.64 -11.43 -2.95
C PHE A 23 4.94 -10.82 -3.46
N ARG A 24 6.04 -10.93 -2.69
CA ARG A 24 7.36 -10.42 -3.07
C ARG A 24 7.83 -10.95 -4.42
N THR A 25 7.67 -12.26 -4.62
CA THR A 25 8.11 -12.92 -5.85
C THR A 25 7.32 -12.42 -7.06
N LYS A 26 5.99 -12.34 -6.93
CA LYS A 26 5.09 -11.88 -8.00
C LYS A 26 5.29 -10.40 -8.29
N MET A 27 5.35 -9.55 -7.27
CA MET A 27 5.66 -8.13 -7.38
C MET A 27 6.98 -7.89 -8.12
N LYS A 28 8.06 -8.57 -7.72
CA LYS A 28 9.37 -8.44 -8.36
C LYS A 28 9.36 -8.92 -9.80
N SER A 29 8.61 -9.98 -10.11
CA SER A 29 8.44 -10.46 -11.47
C SER A 29 7.67 -9.45 -12.33
N SER A 30 6.57 -8.90 -11.81
CA SER A 30 5.76 -7.88 -12.48
C SER A 30 6.55 -6.60 -12.72
N TYR A 31 7.28 -6.12 -11.71
CA TYR A 31 8.20 -4.98 -11.82
C TYR A 31 9.21 -5.16 -12.96
N ARG A 32 9.91 -6.30 -12.98
CA ARG A 32 10.92 -6.59 -14.01
C ARG A 32 10.29 -6.70 -15.39
N LYS A 33 9.15 -7.36 -15.49
CA LYS A 33 8.42 -7.51 -16.74
C LYS A 33 7.99 -6.14 -17.28
N PHE A 34 7.42 -5.28 -16.43
CA PHE A 34 7.02 -3.93 -16.82
C PHE A 34 8.19 -3.14 -17.41
N LEU A 35 9.34 -3.10 -16.70
CA LEU A 35 10.52 -2.39 -17.21
C LEU A 35 11.08 -3.03 -18.48
N GLN A 36 11.09 -4.37 -18.57
CA GLN A 36 11.54 -5.07 -19.77
C GLN A 36 10.64 -4.78 -20.97
N ASP A 37 9.33 -4.69 -20.76
CA ASP A 37 8.36 -4.33 -21.81
C ASP A 37 8.59 -2.90 -22.28
N ARG A 38 8.90 -1.95 -21.38
CA ARG A 38 9.32 -0.58 -21.75
C ARG A 38 10.63 -0.54 -22.52
N VAL A 39 11.63 -1.33 -22.11
CA VAL A 39 12.88 -1.46 -22.87
C VAL A 39 12.61 -1.98 -24.29
N ASN A 40 11.76 -3.01 -24.43
CA ASN A 40 11.40 -3.60 -25.72
C ASN A 40 10.60 -2.63 -26.61
N GLU A 41 9.84 -1.72 -26.02
CA GLU A 41 9.11 -0.66 -26.71
C GLU A 41 10.04 0.44 -27.23
N ILE A 42 11.05 0.81 -26.45
CA ILE A 42 11.98 1.91 -26.77
C ILE A 42 13.08 1.49 -27.76
N GLU A 43 13.60 0.25 -27.67
CA GLU A 43 14.63 -0.25 -28.58
C GLU A 43 14.33 -0.05 -30.09
N PRO A 44 13.12 -0.36 -30.60
CA PRO A 44 12.79 -0.18 -32.02
C PRO A 44 12.52 1.28 -32.45
N MET A 45 12.52 2.25 -31.54
CA MET A 45 12.21 3.66 -31.87
C MET A 45 13.26 4.35 -32.76
N GLY A 46 14.42 3.72 -32.98
CA GLY A 46 15.47 4.26 -33.84
C GLY A 46 16.25 5.42 -33.21
N LEU A 47 16.25 5.54 -31.88
CA LEU A 47 17.04 6.51 -31.13
C LEU A 47 18.54 6.24 -31.33
N PHE A 48 19.33 7.30 -31.54
CA PHE A 48 20.72 7.19 -31.98
C PHE A 48 21.69 6.89 -30.84
N THR A 49 21.35 7.27 -29.61
CA THR A 49 22.22 7.18 -28.44
C THR A 49 21.52 6.51 -27.25
N GLU A 50 22.31 5.88 -26.37
CA GLU A 50 21.78 5.35 -25.11
C GLU A 50 21.23 6.45 -24.20
N LYS A 51 21.74 7.67 -24.32
CA LYS A 51 21.21 8.82 -23.57
C LYS A 51 19.77 9.13 -23.97
N GLU A 52 19.47 9.21 -25.26
CA GLU A 52 18.10 9.44 -25.75
C GLU A 52 17.16 8.30 -25.31
N LYS A 53 17.64 7.05 -25.34
CA LYS A 53 16.86 5.91 -24.82
C LYS A 53 16.58 6.00 -23.33
N LEU A 54 17.56 6.45 -22.54
CA LEU A 54 17.40 6.63 -21.09
C LEU A 54 16.49 7.81 -20.76
N GLU A 55 16.51 8.87 -21.57
CA GLU A 55 15.55 9.97 -21.46
C GLU A 55 14.12 9.47 -21.70
N GLU A 56 13.90 8.58 -22.68
CA GLU A 56 12.57 8.03 -22.95
C GLU A 56 12.05 7.13 -21.82
N ILE A 57 12.87 6.23 -21.28
CA ILE A 57 12.42 5.38 -20.15
C ILE A 57 12.25 6.19 -18.85
N SER A 58 12.86 7.37 -18.75
CA SER A 58 12.74 8.24 -17.57
C SER A 58 11.33 8.80 -17.36
N PHE A 59 10.47 8.80 -18.39
CA PHE A 59 9.05 9.11 -18.21
C PHE A 59 8.35 8.11 -17.29
N TYR A 60 8.77 6.84 -17.31
CA TYR A 60 8.24 5.81 -16.43
C TYR A 60 8.99 5.75 -15.09
N TRP A 61 10.27 6.12 -15.08
CA TRP A 61 11.11 6.15 -13.87
C TRP A 61 12.13 7.30 -13.92
N SER A 62 11.74 8.43 -13.33
CA SER A 62 12.42 9.73 -13.47
C SER A 62 13.84 9.83 -12.90
N GLU A 63 14.29 8.84 -12.14
CA GLU A 63 15.62 8.83 -11.52
C GLU A 63 16.71 8.23 -12.42
N LEU A 64 16.33 7.50 -13.47
CA LEU A 64 17.25 6.79 -14.36
C LEU A 64 18.18 7.76 -15.10
N GLY A 65 19.50 7.53 -14.99
CA GLY A 65 20.51 8.30 -15.73
C GLY A 65 20.63 9.78 -15.33
N ARG A 66 19.99 10.20 -14.23
CA ARG A 66 19.98 11.61 -13.80
C ARG A 66 21.37 12.07 -13.35
N GLU A 67 21.88 13.12 -13.99
CA GLU A 67 23.16 13.75 -13.61
C GLU A 67 23.00 14.63 -12.35
N GLY A 68 24.03 14.67 -11.50
CA GLY A 68 24.10 15.55 -10.33
C GLY A 68 24.49 14.85 -9.02
N SER A 69 24.73 15.66 -7.98
CA SER A 69 24.92 15.17 -6.62
C SER A 69 23.63 15.33 -5.82
N SER A 70 23.26 14.32 -5.05
CA SER A 70 22.17 14.46 -4.08
C SER A 70 22.71 14.78 -2.71
N SER A 71 22.06 15.75 -2.08
CA SER A 71 22.19 15.98 -0.65
C SER A 71 21.15 15.13 0.06
N TRP A 72 21.62 14.15 0.83
CA TRP A 72 20.79 13.37 1.73
C TRP A 72 20.89 13.91 3.14
N ASN A 73 19.80 13.87 3.90
CA ASN A 73 19.89 14.06 5.34
C ASN A 73 20.46 12.78 6.00
N ASP A 74 21.02 12.91 7.20
CA ASP A 74 21.65 11.78 7.89
C ASP A 74 20.65 10.69 8.32
N HIS A 75 19.36 11.03 8.34
CA HIS A 75 18.25 10.19 8.83
C HIS A 75 17.49 9.48 7.70
N VAL A 76 18.01 9.51 6.47
CA VAL A 76 17.37 8.87 5.33
C VAL A 76 17.43 7.34 5.47
N PRO A 77 16.36 6.61 5.10
CA PRO A 77 16.41 5.16 4.97
C PRO A 77 17.45 4.70 3.94
N PRO A 78 17.99 3.47 4.05
CA PRO A 78 19.00 2.96 3.13
C PRO A 78 18.48 2.71 1.70
N GLU A 79 17.21 2.34 1.55
CA GLU A 79 16.64 1.93 0.26
C GLU A 79 16.58 3.08 -0.78
N PRO A 80 16.08 4.29 -0.49
CA PRO A 80 16.15 5.43 -1.41
C PRO A 80 17.57 5.79 -1.86
N VAL A 81 18.53 5.77 -0.93
CA VAL A 81 19.94 6.08 -1.24
C VAL A 81 20.53 5.04 -2.19
N ARG A 82 20.22 3.76 -1.97
CA ARG A 82 20.63 2.68 -2.85
C ARG A 82 19.99 2.81 -4.24
N GLN A 83 18.68 3.02 -4.29
CA GLN A 83 17.92 3.20 -5.53
C GLN A 83 18.53 4.31 -6.38
N GLU A 84 18.70 5.50 -5.82
CA GLU A 84 19.27 6.62 -6.57
C GLU A 84 20.68 6.31 -7.07
N ARG A 85 21.54 5.73 -6.22
CA ARG A 85 22.91 5.38 -6.61
C ARG A 85 22.93 4.40 -7.77
N GLU A 86 22.09 3.38 -7.74
CA GLU A 86 22.01 2.37 -8.80
C GLU A 86 21.39 2.98 -10.07
N ALA A 87 20.31 3.74 -9.97
CA ALA A 87 19.64 4.41 -11.10
C ALA A 87 20.57 5.39 -11.84
N ARG A 88 21.42 6.12 -11.10
CA ARG A 88 22.45 7.01 -11.69
C ARG A 88 23.59 6.28 -12.36
N ALA A 89 23.90 5.05 -11.95
CA ALA A 89 24.96 4.25 -12.53
C ALA A 89 24.56 3.62 -13.88
N VAL A 90 23.27 3.69 -14.24
CA VAL A 90 22.74 3.17 -15.49
C VAL A 90 23.27 4.00 -16.66
N THR A 91 23.89 3.32 -17.62
CA THR A 91 24.40 3.95 -18.86
C THR A 91 23.83 3.33 -20.12
N ARG A 92 23.04 2.25 -19.99
CA ARG A 92 22.43 1.53 -21.10
C ARG A 92 20.99 1.15 -20.77
N LEU A 93 20.10 1.30 -21.73
CA LEU A 93 18.67 1.00 -21.59
C LEU A 93 18.45 -0.46 -21.15
N ARG A 94 19.19 -1.40 -21.76
CA ARG A 94 19.05 -2.84 -21.49
C ARG A 94 19.33 -3.24 -20.03
N ASP A 95 20.06 -2.41 -19.27
CA ASP A 95 20.45 -2.71 -17.90
C ASP A 95 19.36 -2.25 -16.90
N VAL A 96 18.37 -1.45 -17.34
CA VAL A 96 17.31 -0.86 -16.50
C VAL A 96 16.47 -1.90 -15.72
N PRO A 97 16.03 -3.03 -16.30
CA PRO A 97 15.16 -3.98 -15.58
C PRO A 97 15.80 -4.62 -14.34
N ASP A 98 17.14 -4.57 -14.22
CA ASP A 98 17.89 -5.14 -13.10
C ASP A 98 18.27 -4.11 -12.02
N VAL A 99 17.95 -2.83 -12.23
CA VAL A 99 18.24 -1.74 -11.29
C VAL A 99 17.37 -1.87 -10.05
N PHE A 100 17.95 -1.69 -8.87
CA PHE A 100 17.18 -1.70 -7.63
C PHE A 100 16.19 -0.53 -7.56
N HIS A 101 14.93 -0.86 -7.29
CA HIS A 101 13.91 0.06 -6.82
C HIS A 101 13.43 -0.38 -5.42
N GLN A 102 13.24 0.57 -4.52
CA GLN A 102 12.88 0.30 -3.11
C GLN A 102 11.57 -0.48 -2.99
N TYR A 103 10.63 -0.23 -3.90
CA TYR A 103 9.33 -0.92 -3.94
C TYR A 103 9.27 -2.07 -4.96
N GLN A 104 10.40 -2.55 -5.50
CA GLN A 104 10.40 -3.57 -6.57
C GLN A 104 9.68 -4.87 -6.19
N ASP A 105 9.69 -5.26 -4.90
CA ASP A 105 8.98 -6.43 -4.39
C ASP A 105 7.77 -6.06 -3.52
N GLY A 106 7.42 -4.77 -3.52
CA GLY A 106 6.27 -4.17 -2.88
C GLY A 106 6.22 -4.25 -1.35
N ILE A 107 7.25 -4.75 -0.67
CA ILE A 107 7.27 -4.85 0.79
C ILE A 107 8.06 -3.70 1.40
N VAL A 108 7.44 -3.00 2.34
CA VAL A 108 8.14 -2.13 3.28
C VAL A 108 8.52 -2.96 4.51
N ASN A 109 9.81 -3.01 4.85
CA ASN A 109 10.30 -3.84 5.95
C ASN A 109 9.73 -3.39 7.30
N SER A 110 9.35 -4.36 8.15
CA SER A 110 8.84 -4.09 9.49
C SER A 110 9.89 -3.40 10.37
N MET A 111 9.47 -2.31 11.02
CA MET A 111 10.27 -1.62 12.06
C MET A 111 9.98 -2.19 13.45
N LEU A 112 8.99 -3.08 13.57
CA LEU A 112 8.55 -3.74 14.80
C LEU A 112 9.36 -5.01 15.05
N ILE A 113 10.65 -4.81 15.30
CA ILE A 113 11.68 -5.87 15.30
C ILE A 113 11.53 -6.94 16.40
N THR A 114 10.72 -6.71 17.43
CA THR A 114 10.47 -7.69 18.50
C THR A 114 8.99 -7.94 18.72
N GLU A 115 8.66 -9.04 19.38
CA GLU A 115 7.28 -9.37 19.76
C GLU A 115 6.65 -8.27 20.64
N GLU A 116 7.41 -7.69 21.56
CA GLU A 116 6.92 -6.64 22.45
C GLU A 116 6.40 -5.42 21.68
N TRP A 117 7.11 -5.02 20.62
CA TRP A 117 6.71 -3.93 19.73
C TRP A 117 5.43 -4.24 18.95
N ARG A 118 5.29 -5.49 18.48
CA ARG A 118 4.08 -5.94 17.76
C ARG A 118 2.86 -6.00 18.67
N GLU A 119 3.02 -6.58 19.86
CA GLU A 119 1.95 -6.64 20.86
C GLU A 119 1.52 -5.24 21.31
N MET A 120 2.47 -4.31 21.49
CA MET A 120 2.16 -2.91 21.76
C MET A 120 1.30 -2.29 20.64
N CYS A 121 1.65 -2.52 19.37
CA CYS A 121 0.87 -2.00 18.25
C CYS A 121 -0.56 -2.57 18.23
N LEU A 122 -0.70 -3.89 18.41
CA LEU A 122 -2.01 -4.54 18.41
C LEU A 122 -2.87 -4.08 19.60
N ASP A 123 -2.29 -3.91 20.78
CA ASP A 123 -2.98 -3.37 21.96
C ASP A 123 -3.52 -1.96 21.68
N VAL A 124 -2.72 -1.10 21.04
CA VAL A 124 -3.13 0.27 20.72
C VAL A 124 -4.25 0.28 19.70
N VAL A 125 -4.14 -0.49 18.62
CA VAL A 125 -5.18 -0.61 17.60
C VAL A 125 -6.49 -1.10 18.22
N GLU A 126 -6.44 -2.19 18.99
CA GLU A 126 -7.60 -2.75 19.69
C GLU A 126 -8.24 -1.72 20.63
N THR A 127 -7.42 -1.02 21.43
CA THR A 127 -7.91 0.00 22.37
C THR A 127 -8.58 1.15 21.65
N VAL A 128 -7.94 1.73 20.62
CA VAL A 128 -8.47 2.89 19.90
C VAL A 128 -9.75 2.52 19.15
N CYS A 129 -9.82 1.35 18.53
CA CYS A 129 -11.01 0.89 17.83
C CYS A 129 -12.19 0.64 18.79
N ASN A 130 -11.96 0.01 19.95
CA ASN A 130 -13.02 -0.17 20.95
C ASN A 130 -13.44 1.18 21.58
N GLU A 131 -12.50 2.09 21.86
CA GLU A 131 -12.81 3.46 22.32
C GLU A 131 -13.65 4.24 21.31
N ALA A 132 -13.44 4.01 20.01
CA ALA A 132 -14.22 4.63 18.93
C ALA A 132 -15.63 4.02 18.82
N ALA A 133 -15.74 2.68 18.84
CA ALA A 133 -17.04 1.99 18.71
C ALA A 133 -18.02 2.31 19.85
N ILE A 134 -17.51 2.50 21.09
CA ILE A 134 -18.34 2.82 22.27
C ILE A 134 -18.97 4.23 22.21
N ARG A 135 -18.54 5.09 21.28
CA ARG A 135 -19.15 6.42 21.10
C ARG A 135 -20.58 6.35 20.59
N ASP A 136 -20.91 5.28 19.88
CA ASP A 136 -22.27 4.96 19.49
C ASP A 136 -22.98 4.23 20.64
N GLU A 137 -24.11 4.77 21.10
CA GLU A 137 -24.90 4.17 22.18
C GLU A 137 -25.45 2.78 21.80
N GLU A 138 -25.65 2.50 20.51
CA GLU A 138 -26.12 1.21 20.01
C GLU A 138 -25.09 0.09 20.22
N PHE A 139 -23.79 0.42 20.15
CA PHE A 139 -22.69 -0.55 20.18
C PHE A 139 -21.85 -0.52 21.46
N LYS A 140 -22.33 0.15 22.51
CA LYS A 140 -21.62 0.32 23.79
C LYS A 140 -21.21 -0.99 24.47
N ASP A 141 -21.98 -2.06 24.29
CA ASP A 141 -21.68 -3.39 24.85
C ASP A 141 -20.98 -4.32 23.84
N PHE A 142 -20.76 -3.84 22.61
CA PHE A 142 -20.08 -4.60 21.55
C PHE A 142 -18.56 -4.50 21.73
N HIS A 143 -17.87 -5.64 21.69
CA HIS A 143 -16.42 -5.68 21.75
C HIS A 143 -15.84 -5.99 20.38
N ILE A 144 -15.01 -5.08 19.86
CA ILE A 144 -14.27 -5.29 18.63
C ILE A 144 -13.10 -6.24 18.92
N PRO A 145 -13.02 -7.40 18.25
CA PRO A 145 -11.96 -8.37 18.49
C PRO A 145 -10.60 -7.84 18.03
N ARG A 146 -9.54 -8.24 18.72
CA ARG A 146 -8.15 -7.99 18.33
C ARG A 146 -7.85 -8.53 16.93
N ILE A 147 -7.07 -7.77 16.15
CA ILE A 147 -6.67 -8.13 14.79
C ILE A 147 -5.46 -9.08 14.80
N VAL A 148 -5.68 -10.36 15.08
CA VAL A 148 -4.59 -11.35 15.17
C VAL A 148 -3.80 -11.48 13.86
N GLU A 149 -4.48 -11.43 12.72
CA GLU A 149 -3.85 -11.55 11.39
C GLU A 149 -2.87 -10.40 11.10
N LEU A 150 -3.20 -9.18 11.56
CA LEU A 150 -2.32 -8.02 11.45
C LEU A 150 -1.00 -8.25 12.22
N GLY A 151 -1.05 -8.94 13.35
CA GLY A 151 0.15 -9.30 14.12
C GLY A 151 1.12 -10.14 13.31
N TYR A 152 0.61 -11.15 12.59
CA TYR A 152 1.42 -11.97 11.70
C TYR A 152 1.97 -11.16 10.52
N PHE A 153 1.16 -10.28 9.92
CA PHE A 153 1.62 -9.41 8.84
C PHE A 153 2.79 -8.53 9.29
N LEU A 154 2.64 -7.86 10.44
CA LEU A 154 3.62 -6.95 11.03
C LEU A 154 4.96 -7.63 11.42
N LYS A 155 4.98 -8.96 11.49
CA LYS A 155 6.22 -9.74 11.64
C LYS A 155 7.08 -9.75 10.37
N TYR A 156 6.45 -9.66 9.19
CA TYR A 156 7.10 -9.79 7.90
C TYR A 156 7.14 -8.48 7.08
N ALA A 157 6.20 -7.57 7.31
CA ALA A 157 6.08 -6.31 6.57
C ALA A 157 5.44 -5.21 7.44
N GLN A 158 5.88 -3.96 7.26
CA GLN A 158 5.22 -2.79 7.83
C GLN A 158 4.04 -2.35 6.97
N ALA A 159 4.25 -2.42 5.66
CA ALA A 159 3.31 -1.98 4.64
C ALA A 159 3.57 -2.73 3.34
N VAL A 160 2.60 -2.62 2.43
CA VAL A 160 2.80 -2.95 1.02
C VAL A 160 2.50 -1.75 0.12
N GLU A 161 3.31 -1.59 -0.92
CA GLU A 161 3.26 -0.42 -1.81
C GLU A 161 3.63 -0.81 -3.25
N LEU A 162 2.97 -0.20 -4.23
CA LEU A 162 3.34 -0.35 -5.64
C LEU A 162 4.50 0.59 -6.01
N PRO A 163 5.38 0.20 -6.96
CA PRO A 163 6.40 1.11 -7.52
C PRO A 163 5.86 2.41 -8.13
N ASN A 164 4.54 2.48 -8.38
CA ASN A 164 3.81 3.61 -8.95
C ASN A 164 4.39 4.18 -10.27
N PHE A 165 4.99 3.33 -11.11
CA PHE A 165 5.50 3.71 -12.44
C PHE A 165 4.44 4.23 -13.41
N CYS A 166 3.19 3.92 -13.12
CA CYS A 166 2.07 4.16 -14.01
C CYS A 166 1.27 5.42 -13.63
N GLY A 167 1.59 6.05 -12.50
CA GLY A 167 0.81 7.19 -11.99
C GLY A 167 -0.64 6.86 -11.61
N TYR A 168 -1.01 5.58 -11.49
CA TYR A 168 -2.37 5.13 -11.20
C TYR A 168 -2.87 5.51 -9.80
N GLY A 169 -1.98 5.97 -8.93
CA GLY A 169 -2.38 6.45 -7.61
C GLY A 169 -3.06 5.37 -6.78
N ILE A 170 -2.68 4.10 -6.95
CA ILE A 170 -3.22 3.02 -6.12
C ILE A 170 -2.59 3.14 -4.74
N CYS A 171 -3.45 3.15 -3.73
CA CYS A 171 -3.06 3.31 -2.33
C CYS A 171 -2.16 2.18 -1.84
N PRO A 172 -1.20 2.48 -0.94
CA PRO A 172 -0.50 1.45 -0.17
C PRO A 172 -1.43 0.83 0.88
N PHE A 173 -0.96 -0.19 1.58
CA PHE A 173 -1.57 -0.69 2.82
C PHE A 173 -0.53 -0.63 3.95
N GLU A 174 -0.63 0.38 4.81
CA GLU A 174 0.25 0.76 5.91
C GLU A 174 -0.56 0.95 7.22
N PRO A 175 -0.96 -0.16 7.87
CA PRO A 175 -1.92 -0.12 8.97
C PRO A 175 -1.40 0.59 10.24
N VAL A 176 -0.10 0.51 10.53
CA VAL A 176 0.46 1.04 11.80
C VAL A 176 1.51 2.14 11.63
N GLY A 177 1.65 2.67 10.41
CA GLY A 177 2.55 3.80 10.12
C GLY A 177 4.03 3.44 10.25
N TYR A 178 4.91 4.43 10.23
CA TYR A 178 6.33 4.27 10.56
C TYR A 178 6.60 4.20 12.07
N THR A 179 6.04 3.20 12.74
CA THR A 179 6.27 2.94 14.17
C THR A 179 7.35 1.90 14.37
N GLY A 180 8.36 2.19 15.21
CA GLY A 180 9.37 1.21 15.62
C GLY A 180 10.80 1.72 15.51
N VAL A 181 11.73 0.80 15.21
CA VAL A 181 13.17 1.10 15.09
C VAL A 181 13.54 1.32 13.63
N ALA A 182 13.79 2.59 13.29
CA ALA A 182 14.24 2.96 11.96
C ALA A 182 15.65 2.45 11.65
N THR A 183 15.90 2.19 10.37
CA THR A 183 17.25 1.93 9.84
C THR A 183 17.67 3.09 8.96
N TYR A 184 18.97 3.41 8.97
CA TYR A 184 19.50 4.60 8.33
C TYR A 184 20.61 4.23 7.34
N ALA A 185 20.71 4.97 6.24
CA ALA A 185 21.74 4.79 5.23
C ALA A 185 23.16 5.07 5.76
N PHE A 186 23.27 5.95 6.77
CA PHE A 186 24.52 6.41 7.35
C PHE A 186 24.58 6.12 8.86
N PRO A 187 24.59 4.83 9.28
CA PRO A 187 24.43 4.44 10.68
C PRO A 187 25.57 4.94 11.58
N ASP A 188 26.76 5.16 11.01
CA ASP A 188 27.95 5.62 11.73
C ASP A 188 28.03 7.16 11.84
N HIS A 189 27.08 7.90 11.24
CA HIS A 189 27.12 9.35 11.29
C HIS A 189 26.84 9.86 12.72
N PRO A 190 27.59 10.86 13.24
CA PRO A 190 27.45 11.31 14.64
C PRO A 190 26.03 11.71 15.04
N THR A 191 25.25 12.29 14.11
CA THR A 191 23.85 12.67 14.35
C THR A 191 22.93 11.45 14.51
N VAL A 192 23.19 10.36 13.79
CA VAL A 192 22.45 9.09 13.90
C VAL A 192 22.83 8.35 15.18
N LEU A 193 24.12 8.30 15.50
CA LEU A 193 24.61 7.70 16.75
C LEU A 193 24.10 8.43 18.00
N ALA A 194 23.77 9.72 17.88
CA ALA A 194 23.18 10.52 18.94
C ALA A 194 21.67 10.30 19.12
N ILE A 195 20.99 9.60 18.19
CA ILE A 195 19.56 9.31 18.31
C ILE A 195 19.37 8.31 19.46
N PRO A 196 18.58 8.65 20.49
CA PRO A 196 18.25 7.69 21.53
C PRO A 196 17.46 6.53 20.92
N LYS A 197 17.69 5.32 21.43
CA LYS A 197 16.87 4.18 21.01
C LYS A 197 15.39 4.50 21.28
N PRO A 198 14.48 4.17 20.35
CA PRO A 198 13.06 4.41 20.54
C PRO A 198 12.58 3.78 21.84
N ASP A 199 11.89 4.58 22.66
CA ASP A 199 11.24 4.13 23.87
C ASP A 199 9.84 3.63 23.54
N ILE A 200 9.53 2.40 23.92
CA ILE A 200 8.27 1.75 23.54
C ILE A 200 7.05 2.47 24.13
N SER A 201 7.17 3.07 25.33
CA SER A 201 6.08 3.83 25.95
C SER A 201 5.81 5.13 25.18
N THR A 202 6.87 5.85 24.78
CA THR A 202 6.73 7.05 23.94
C THR A 202 6.13 6.72 22.58
N SER A 203 6.58 5.63 21.95
CA SER A 203 6.01 5.17 20.68
C SER A 203 4.57 4.71 20.79
N ARG A 204 4.16 4.14 21.93
CA ARG A 204 2.77 3.78 22.20
C ARG A 204 1.85 5.00 22.14
N GLU A 205 2.24 6.11 22.78
CA GLU A 205 1.45 7.34 22.76
C GLU A 205 1.38 7.96 21.36
N HIS A 206 2.51 8.05 20.65
CA HIS A 206 2.51 8.54 19.27
C HIS A 206 1.66 7.67 18.33
N LEU A 207 1.73 6.35 18.48
CA LEU A 207 0.87 5.45 17.71
C LEU A 207 -0.60 5.65 18.08
N LYS A 208 -0.93 5.82 19.36
CA LYS A 208 -2.31 6.09 19.79
C LYS A 208 -2.85 7.36 19.16
N GLU A 209 -2.11 8.46 19.22
CA GLU A 209 -2.47 9.74 18.59
C GLU A 209 -2.69 9.59 17.08
N ARG A 210 -1.77 8.91 16.39
CA ARG A 210 -1.89 8.64 14.95
C ARG A 210 -3.13 7.81 14.63
N MET A 211 -3.33 6.70 15.35
CA MET A 211 -4.50 5.83 15.15
C MET A 211 -5.80 6.59 15.38
N GLN A 212 -5.88 7.43 16.42
CA GLN A 212 -7.05 8.27 16.68
C GLN A 212 -7.31 9.28 15.56
N ALA A 213 -6.28 9.82 14.93
CA ALA A 213 -6.40 10.72 13.78
C ALA A 213 -6.79 9.97 12.48
N SER A 214 -6.47 8.69 12.38
CA SER A 214 -6.78 7.83 11.23
C SER A 214 -8.09 7.05 11.39
N ILE A 215 -8.80 7.16 12.52
CA ILE A 215 -10.13 6.55 12.66
C ILE A 215 -11.07 7.19 11.65
N ILE A 216 -11.76 6.35 10.90
CA ILE A 216 -12.74 6.76 9.91
C ILE A 216 -13.99 7.22 10.67
N SER A 217 -14.39 8.48 10.48
CA SER A 217 -15.61 9.04 11.06
C SER A 217 -16.86 8.52 10.34
N GLU A 218 -18.00 8.50 11.03
CA GLU A 218 -19.31 8.16 10.44
C GLU A 218 -19.60 8.92 9.13
N ASP A 219 -19.26 10.22 9.06
CA ASP A 219 -19.42 11.04 7.86
C ASP A 219 -18.59 10.54 6.66
N LEU A 220 -17.43 9.93 6.92
CA LEU A 220 -16.55 9.35 5.87
C LEU A 220 -17.05 7.96 5.46
N ILE A 221 -17.65 7.21 6.40
CA ILE A 221 -18.22 5.88 6.13
C ILE A 221 -19.42 6.01 5.19
N ILE A 222 -20.40 6.85 5.55
CA ILE A 222 -21.72 6.93 4.91
C ILE A 222 -21.66 7.54 3.50
N GLY A 223 -20.58 8.27 3.15
CA GLY A 223 -20.46 8.95 1.86
C GLY A 223 -19.18 8.68 1.09
N THR A 224 -18.31 7.77 1.54
CA THR A 224 -17.00 7.58 0.86
C THR A 224 -16.46 6.17 0.87
N VAL A 225 -16.69 5.35 1.90
CA VAL A 225 -16.03 4.04 1.97
C VAL A 225 -16.75 2.99 1.12
N ASP A 226 -18.03 2.74 1.40
CA ASP A 226 -18.84 1.78 0.65
C ASP A 226 -20.33 1.86 1.03
N GLU A 227 -21.24 1.95 0.06
CA GLU A 227 -22.68 2.09 0.31
C GLU A 227 -23.37 0.81 0.81
N ASP A 228 -22.77 -0.36 0.58
CA ASP A 228 -23.35 -1.67 0.90
C ASP A 228 -22.67 -2.38 2.10
N LEU A 229 -21.77 -1.67 2.81
CA LEU A 229 -21.14 -2.16 4.04
C LEU A 229 -21.68 -1.43 5.26
N GLU A 230 -22.15 -2.19 6.24
CA GLU A 230 -22.33 -1.70 7.59
C GLU A 230 -20.97 -1.74 8.31
N VAL A 231 -20.43 -0.57 8.62
CA VAL A 231 -19.11 -0.41 9.25
C VAL A 231 -19.28 0.03 10.69
N LEU A 232 -18.70 -0.72 11.62
CA LEU A 232 -18.75 -0.39 13.04
C LEU A 232 -17.54 0.43 13.48
N VAL A 233 -16.36 0.10 12.94
CA VAL A 233 -15.13 0.89 13.16
C VAL A 233 -14.13 0.57 12.07
N GLY A 234 -13.21 1.49 11.81
CA GLY A 234 -12.07 1.24 10.92
C GLY A 234 -11.08 2.38 10.98
N PHE A 235 -9.96 2.19 10.28
CA PHE A 235 -8.94 3.21 10.12
C PHE A 235 -8.30 3.16 8.75
N ASP A 236 -7.82 4.31 8.31
CA ASP A 236 -7.13 4.45 7.03
C ASP A 236 -5.75 3.80 7.08
N THR A 237 -5.44 3.08 6.02
CA THR A 237 -4.17 2.37 5.84
C THR A 237 -3.35 2.92 4.68
N GLY A 238 -3.89 3.79 3.84
CA GLY A 238 -3.10 4.40 2.79
C GLY A 238 -3.91 5.27 1.85
N ILE A 239 -3.22 6.24 1.25
CA ILE A 239 -3.77 7.11 0.22
C ILE A 239 -2.83 7.03 -0.96
N GLY A 240 -3.40 6.72 -2.12
CA GLY A 240 -2.71 6.70 -3.38
C GLY A 240 -3.06 7.96 -4.18
N TYR A 241 -2.03 8.52 -4.81
CA TYR A 241 -2.13 9.80 -5.49
C TYR A 241 -1.93 9.64 -6.99
N ARG A 242 -2.88 10.15 -7.75
CA ARG A 242 -2.71 10.43 -9.18
C ARG A 242 -2.30 11.88 -9.30
N GLN A 243 -1.01 12.10 -9.56
CA GLN A 243 -0.39 13.43 -9.50
C GLN A 243 -0.55 14.06 -8.11
N ASP A 244 -1.28 15.17 -8.00
CA ASP A 244 -1.56 15.89 -6.74
C ASP A 244 -2.95 15.58 -6.15
N HIS A 245 -3.73 14.71 -6.80
CA HIS A 245 -5.08 14.35 -6.37
C HIS A 245 -5.09 12.97 -5.71
N GLN A 246 -5.85 12.84 -4.63
CA GLN A 246 -6.13 11.54 -4.03
C GLN A 246 -7.03 10.76 -4.99
N GLU A 247 -6.61 9.55 -5.36
CA GLU A 247 -7.36 8.71 -6.32
C GLU A 247 -7.96 7.51 -5.59
N TRP A 248 -7.13 6.75 -4.89
CA TRP A 248 -7.56 5.56 -4.17
C TRP A 248 -7.17 5.67 -2.69
N CYS A 249 -8.01 5.13 -1.84
CA CYS A 249 -7.77 4.97 -0.41
C CYS A 249 -7.87 3.50 -0.03
N SER A 250 -7.10 3.08 0.97
CA SER A 250 -7.25 1.77 1.61
C SER A 250 -7.56 1.96 3.08
N SER A 251 -8.42 1.09 3.61
CA SER A 251 -8.76 1.06 5.02
C SER A 251 -8.89 -0.37 5.53
N TYR A 252 -8.69 -0.53 6.85
CA TYR A 252 -8.97 -1.77 7.55
C TYR A 252 -10.21 -1.58 8.44
N LEU A 253 -11.30 -2.23 8.06
CA LEU A 253 -12.62 -2.01 8.63
C LEU A 253 -13.10 -3.25 9.37
N TYR A 254 -13.77 -3.05 10.50
CA TYR A 254 -14.62 -4.05 11.11
C TYR A 254 -16.06 -3.80 10.64
N CYS A 255 -16.51 -4.59 9.68
CA CYS A 255 -17.76 -4.37 8.96
C CYS A 255 -18.52 -5.67 8.73
N ARG A 256 -19.68 -5.57 8.08
CA ARG A 256 -20.41 -6.65 7.40
C ARG A 256 -21.13 -6.08 6.18
N SER A 257 -21.56 -6.94 5.27
CA SER A 257 -22.40 -6.57 4.13
C SER A 257 -23.86 -6.79 4.50
N ASP A 258 -24.70 -5.80 4.16
CA ASP A 258 -26.16 -5.92 4.24
C ASP A 258 -26.76 -6.52 2.95
N ASP A 259 -25.93 -6.78 1.94
CA ASP A 259 -26.36 -7.45 0.70
C ASP A 259 -26.49 -8.96 0.93
N GLU A 260 -27.73 -9.46 0.92
CA GLU A 260 -28.04 -10.89 1.05
C GLU A 260 -27.36 -11.76 -0.02
N SER A 261 -26.94 -11.17 -1.15
CA SER A 261 -26.21 -11.86 -2.22
C SER A 261 -24.70 -12.01 -1.96
N GLU A 262 -24.12 -11.21 -1.06
CA GLU A 262 -22.70 -11.26 -0.68
C GLU A 262 -22.48 -12.16 0.55
N THR A 263 -22.73 -13.46 0.40
CA THR A 263 -22.73 -14.44 1.52
C THR A 263 -21.43 -14.48 2.33
N ASP A 264 -20.30 -14.16 1.69
CA ASP A 264 -18.97 -14.17 2.34
C ASP A 264 -18.73 -12.94 3.24
N PHE A 265 -19.65 -11.96 3.22
CA PHE A 265 -19.51 -10.69 3.92
C PHE A 265 -20.58 -10.45 5.00
N GLN A 266 -21.52 -11.38 5.19
CA GLN A 266 -22.68 -11.20 6.10
C GLN A 266 -22.33 -11.09 7.59
N ASP A 267 -21.22 -11.70 8.00
CA ASP A 267 -20.77 -11.67 9.40
C ASP A 267 -19.83 -10.49 9.68
N TRP A 268 -19.88 -9.99 10.91
CA TRP A 268 -18.93 -8.99 11.41
C TRP A 268 -17.50 -9.54 11.36
N ALA A 269 -16.63 -8.88 10.60
CA ALA A 269 -15.24 -9.26 10.46
C ALA A 269 -14.36 -8.08 10.08
N TRP A 270 -13.06 -8.23 10.36
CA TRP A 270 -12.03 -7.32 9.88
C TRP A 270 -11.78 -7.55 8.38
N ARG A 271 -11.89 -6.49 7.57
CA ARG A 271 -11.74 -6.53 6.11
C ARG A 271 -10.91 -5.38 5.59
N ILE A 272 -10.11 -5.66 4.58
CA ILE A 272 -9.40 -4.61 3.83
C ILE A 272 -10.35 -4.15 2.72
N VAL A 273 -10.55 -2.84 2.63
CA VAL A 273 -11.34 -2.23 1.58
C VAL A 273 -10.47 -1.19 0.89
N VAL A 274 -10.44 -1.25 -0.44
CA VAL A 274 -9.89 -0.19 -1.28
C VAL A 274 -11.06 0.53 -1.93
N PHE A 275 -11.03 1.86 -1.97
CA PHE A 275 -12.15 2.64 -2.49
C PHE A 275 -11.64 3.90 -3.15
N HIS A 276 -12.42 4.44 -4.07
CA HIS A 276 -12.06 5.64 -4.81
C HIS A 276 -12.29 6.89 -3.94
N ALA A 277 -11.41 7.88 -4.02
CA ALA A 277 -11.40 9.01 -3.08
C ALA A 277 -12.52 10.03 -3.33
N ASP A 278 -13.18 10.01 -4.48
CA ASP A 278 -14.29 10.92 -4.82
C ASP A 278 -15.64 10.52 -4.20
N GLY A 279 -15.73 9.33 -3.61
CA GLY A 279 -16.89 8.82 -2.90
C GLY A 279 -17.90 8.01 -3.74
N GLU A 280 -17.68 7.80 -5.04
CA GLU A 280 -18.54 6.93 -5.87
C GLU A 280 -18.27 5.43 -5.62
N ASN A 281 -18.50 4.96 -4.39
CA ASN A 281 -18.14 3.61 -3.96
C ASN A 281 -19.35 2.67 -3.75
N PRO A 282 -19.23 1.39 -4.14
CA PRO A 282 -17.99 0.71 -4.53
C PRO A 282 -17.59 0.92 -6.00
N THR A 283 -16.39 1.46 -6.24
CA THR A 283 -15.79 1.51 -7.58
C THR A 283 -15.00 0.23 -7.87
N PRO A 284 -15.23 -0.46 -9.01
CA PRO A 284 -14.40 -1.61 -9.39
C PRO A 284 -12.94 -1.21 -9.64
N LEU A 285 -12.02 -1.96 -9.04
CA LEU A 285 -10.58 -1.88 -9.29
C LEU A 285 -10.06 -3.28 -9.61
N TYR A 286 -9.28 -3.40 -10.69
CA TYR A 286 -8.81 -4.70 -11.21
C TYR A 286 -9.97 -5.67 -11.48
N GLY A 287 -11.06 -5.15 -12.04
CA GLY A 287 -12.20 -5.94 -12.50
C GLY A 287 -13.09 -6.51 -11.39
N ARG A 288 -12.91 -6.11 -10.12
CA ARG A 288 -13.80 -6.48 -9.00
C ARG A 288 -13.97 -5.32 -8.01
N LYS A 289 -14.95 -5.44 -7.12
CA LYS A 289 -14.99 -4.65 -5.88
C LYS A 289 -13.81 -5.10 -4.99
N PRO A 290 -12.87 -4.22 -4.61
CA PRO A 290 -11.65 -4.61 -3.90
C PRO A 290 -11.88 -4.66 -2.38
N ARG A 291 -12.69 -5.65 -1.96
CA ARG A 291 -12.94 -6.02 -0.56
C ARG A 291 -12.33 -7.39 -0.28
N PHE A 292 -11.68 -7.53 0.87
CA PHE A 292 -10.93 -8.75 1.20
C PHE A 292 -11.20 -9.18 2.63
N ASN A 293 -11.46 -10.48 2.82
CA ASN A 293 -11.70 -11.06 4.15
C ASN A 293 -10.40 -11.35 4.91
N SER A 294 -9.24 -11.18 4.26
CA SER A 294 -7.94 -11.47 4.85
C SER A 294 -6.81 -10.71 4.16
N ILE A 295 -5.73 -10.42 4.89
CA ILE A 295 -4.49 -9.84 4.35
C ILE A 295 -3.89 -10.74 3.26
N PRO A 296 -3.76 -12.07 3.41
CA PRO A 296 -3.25 -12.93 2.34
C PRO A 296 -4.05 -12.87 1.02
N GLU A 297 -5.38 -12.76 1.09
CA GLU A 297 -6.23 -12.57 -0.10
C GLU A 297 -5.91 -11.23 -0.77
N PHE A 298 -5.87 -10.15 0.03
CA PHE A 298 -5.50 -8.83 -0.45
C PHE A 298 -4.12 -8.82 -1.13
N LEU A 299 -3.11 -9.46 -0.54
CA LEU A 299 -1.77 -9.53 -1.14
C LEU A 299 -1.77 -10.25 -2.50
N ASP A 300 -2.49 -11.37 -2.62
CA ASP A 300 -2.55 -12.08 -3.91
C ASP A 300 -3.18 -11.22 -5.01
N TRP A 301 -4.24 -10.48 -4.68
CA TRP A 301 -4.88 -9.52 -5.57
C TRP A 301 -4.00 -8.30 -5.85
N TYR A 302 -3.42 -7.65 -4.84
CA TYR A 302 -2.63 -6.42 -5.01
C TYR A 302 -1.40 -6.65 -5.91
N SER A 303 -0.85 -7.87 -5.89
CA SER A 303 0.26 -8.27 -6.76
C SER A 303 -0.14 -8.57 -8.22
N THR A 304 -1.42 -8.56 -8.61
CA THR A 304 -1.87 -8.69 -10.02
C THR A 304 -1.88 -7.37 -10.78
N TRP A 305 -1.39 -6.28 -10.19
CA TRP A 305 -1.49 -4.94 -10.78
C TRP A 305 -1.14 -4.87 -12.27
N LEU A 306 -0.06 -5.55 -12.69
CA LEU A 306 0.41 -5.51 -14.07
C LEU A 306 -0.59 -6.10 -15.07
N ASP A 307 -1.43 -7.05 -14.64
CA ASP A 307 -2.43 -7.68 -15.50
C ASP A 307 -3.58 -6.72 -15.87
N TYR A 308 -3.70 -5.62 -15.15
CA TYR A 308 -4.75 -4.60 -15.31
C TYR A 308 -4.20 -3.23 -15.71
N VAL A 309 -2.89 -3.11 -15.98
CA VAL A 309 -2.30 -1.87 -16.48
C VAL A 309 -2.75 -1.65 -17.93
N ASP A 310 -3.45 -0.54 -18.17
CA ASP A 310 -3.70 -0.02 -19.51
C ASP A 310 -2.56 0.91 -19.92
N MET A 311 -1.71 0.44 -20.83
CA MET A 311 -0.57 1.23 -21.28
C MET A 311 -0.97 2.48 -22.07
N ASP A 312 -2.15 2.53 -22.68
CA ASP A 312 -2.59 3.74 -23.37
C ASP A 312 -2.95 4.82 -22.34
N GLU A 313 -3.61 4.44 -21.24
CA GLU A 313 -3.87 5.35 -20.13
C GLU A 313 -2.57 5.80 -19.43
N VAL A 314 -1.64 4.89 -19.17
CA VAL A 314 -0.34 5.26 -18.58
C VAL A 314 0.39 6.28 -19.45
N ARG A 315 0.35 6.12 -20.77
CA ARG A 315 0.95 7.10 -21.69
C ARG A 315 0.19 8.43 -21.65
N ASP A 316 -1.14 8.42 -21.60
CA ASP A 316 -1.89 9.66 -21.49
C ASP A 316 -1.53 10.43 -20.20
N ILE A 317 -1.46 9.74 -19.06
CA ILE A 317 -1.07 10.33 -17.77
C ILE A 317 0.34 10.93 -17.83
N LEU A 318 1.31 10.19 -18.36
CA LEU A 318 2.72 10.59 -18.34
C LEU A 318 3.03 11.71 -19.35
N TRP A 319 2.39 11.70 -20.53
CA TRP A 319 2.62 12.71 -21.58
C TRP A 319 1.72 13.93 -21.47
N ASN A 320 0.60 13.83 -20.76
CA ASN A 320 -0.33 14.94 -20.53
C ASN A 320 -0.63 15.14 -19.02
N PRO A 321 0.39 15.46 -18.21
CA PRO A 321 0.21 15.61 -16.77
C PRO A 321 -0.72 16.77 -16.37
N TRP A 322 -1.07 17.65 -17.31
CA TRP A 322 -2.00 18.77 -17.11
C TRP A 322 -3.24 18.67 -18.01
N GLY A 323 -3.43 17.54 -18.67
CA GLY A 323 -4.59 17.27 -19.49
C GLY A 323 -5.81 17.26 -18.61
N GLY A 324 -6.66 18.28 -18.74
CA GLY A 324 -7.97 18.30 -18.12
C GLY A 324 -8.74 17.08 -18.59
N HIS A 325 -8.80 16.05 -17.75
CA HIS A 325 -10.02 15.27 -17.66
C HIS A 325 -11.07 16.28 -17.24
N ASP A 326 -11.75 16.85 -18.24
CA ASP A 326 -13.03 17.51 -18.03
C ASP A 326 -13.94 16.45 -17.42
N TYR A 327 -13.89 16.30 -16.11
CA TYR A 327 -14.97 15.67 -15.36
C TYR A 327 -16.22 16.42 -15.83
N PRO A 328 -17.18 15.75 -16.48
CA PRO A 328 -18.41 16.42 -16.85
C PRO A 328 -19.01 16.92 -15.53
N LEU A 329 -18.97 18.24 -15.33
CA LEU A 329 -19.74 18.87 -14.26
C LEU A 329 -21.16 18.32 -14.37
N PRO A 330 -21.80 17.92 -13.25
CA PRO A 330 -23.18 17.48 -13.28
C PRO A 330 -23.96 18.55 -14.05
N SER A 331 -24.56 18.15 -15.15
CA SER A 331 -25.45 19.04 -15.88
C SER A 331 -26.51 19.48 -14.88
N ASP A 332 -26.55 20.78 -14.58
CA ASP A 332 -27.70 21.39 -13.93
C ASP A 332 -28.92 21.09 -14.80
N GLU A 333 -29.67 20.04 -14.45
CA GLU A 333 -30.99 19.80 -15.00
C GLU A 333 -31.96 20.81 -14.36
N GLU A 334 -32.66 21.52 -15.24
CA GLU A 334 -33.75 22.48 -14.96
C GLU A 334 -34.93 21.87 -14.19
#